data_AF-A0A078G6T1-F1
#
_entry.id   AF-A0A078G6T1-F1
#
_cell.length_a   1.000
_cell.length_b   1.000
_cell.length_c   1.000
_cell.angle_alpha   90.00
_cell.angle_beta   90.00
_cell.angle_gamma   90.00
#
_symmetry.space_group_name_H-M   'P 1'
#
loop_
_entity.id
_entity.type
_entity.pdbx_description
1 polymer ?
#
loop_
_entity_poly.entity_id
_entity_poly.type
_entity_poly.pdbx_seq_one_letter_code
_entity_poly.pdbx_strand_id
1 'polypeptide(L)'
;MMLTFSKLVESFKDLEPDVLMSQLDSLKVSFAKLKKHGFDVSAPLTRINELLALKDRQQKAIKEKNGLDKEVIALKEEFGGMEDKILELERQQVVLKEKICQMESCGRDRGVELDNLESEFKATSSAPW
;
A
#
# COMPACT_ATOMS: atom_id res chain seq x y z
N MET A 1 25.16 22.14 -38.45
CA MET A 1 24.53 23.42 -38.07
C MET A 1 25.39 24.07 -36.99
N MET A 2 25.90 25.29 -37.21
CA MET A 2 26.77 25.96 -36.23
C MET A 2 25.91 26.52 -35.09
N LEU A 3 26.04 25.96 -33.88
CA LEU A 3 25.40 26.49 -32.68
C LEU A 3 26.17 27.73 -32.24
N THR A 4 25.52 28.90 -32.32
CA THR A 4 26.08 30.15 -31.79
C THR A 4 25.83 30.24 -30.29
N PHE A 5 26.66 30.99 -29.57
CA PHE A 5 26.48 31.25 -28.14
C PHE A 5 25.06 31.73 -27.83
N SER A 6 24.51 32.66 -28.62
CA SER A 6 23.15 33.18 -28.44
C SER A 6 22.08 32.10 -28.54
N LYS A 7 22.19 31.19 -29.52
CA LYS A 7 21.24 30.05 -29.65
C LYS A 7 21.32 29.10 -28.46
N LEU A 8 22.50 28.90 -27.89
CA LEU A 8 22.69 28.05 -26.71
C LEU A 8 22.07 28.68 -25.45
N VAL A 9 22.19 30.00 -25.31
CA VAL A 9 21.55 30.74 -24.21
C VAL A 9 20.04 30.84 -24.38
N GLU A 10 19.54 31.00 -25.61
CA GLU A 10 18.09 30.95 -25.91
C GLU A 10 17.50 29.58 -25.60
N SER A 11 18.17 28.49 -25.99
CA SER A 11 17.73 27.14 -25.64
C SER A 11 17.62 26.92 -24.12
N PHE A 12 18.27 27.77 -23.32
CA PHE A 12 18.16 27.77 -21.88
C PHE A 12 16.87 28.41 -21.34
N LYS A 13 16.35 29.40 -22.06
CA LYS A 13 15.12 30.12 -21.69
C LYS A 13 13.88 29.29 -21.99
N ASP A 14 13.97 28.46 -23.02
CA ASP A 14 12.87 27.62 -23.51
C ASP A 14 12.87 26.20 -22.90
N LEU A 15 13.66 25.98 -21.83
CA LEU A 15 13.73 24.69 -21.13
C LEU A 15 12.44 24.42 -20.36
N GLU A 16 11.67 23.45 -20.85
CA GLU A 16 10.49 22.94 -20.16
C GLU A 16 10.87 22.05 -18.95
N PRO A 17 9.97 21.94 -17.95
CA PRO A 17 10.23 21.13 -16.75
C PRO A 17 10.45 19.64 -17.03
N ASP A 18 10.06 19.13 -18.19
CA ASP A 18 10.18 17.75 -18.62
C ASP A 18 11.51 17.44 -19.35
N VAL A 19 12.39 18.43 -19.52
CA VAL A 19 13.71 18.26 -20.18
C VAL A 19 14.45 17.00 -19.69
N LEU A 20 15.05 16.27 -20.62
CA LEU A 20 15.85 15.09 -20.31
C LEU A 20 17.18 15.48 -19.67
N MET A 21 17.65 14.66 -18.73
CA MET A 21 18.95 14.84 -18.08
C MET A 21 20.10 14.86 -19.11
N SER A 22 20.03 14.01 -20.13
CA SER A 22 21.00 13.97 -21.23
C SER A 22 21.06 15.26 -22.04
N GLN A 23 19.95 16.00 -22.16
CA GLN A 23 19.94 17.30 -22.82
C GLN A 23 20.69 18.35 -21.97
N LEU A 24 20.48 18.34 -20.66
CA LEU A 24 21.21 19.23 -19.74
C LEU A 24 22.72 18.92 -19.72
N ASP A 25 23.10 17.64 -19.75
CA ASP A 25 24.50 17.22 -19.83
C ASP A 25 25.16 17.65 -21.16
N SER A 26 24.45 17.49 -22.28
CA SER A 26 24.90 17.94 -23.59
C SER A 26 25.12 19.46 -23.64
N LEU A 27 24.21 20.23 -23.04
CA LEU A 27 24.36 21.69 -22.89
C LEU A 27 25.56 22.02 -22.01
N LYS A 28 25.76 21.31 -20.90
CA LYS A 28 26.92 21.50 -19.99
C LYS A 28 28.24 21.33 -20.73
N VAL A 29 28.36 20.28 -21.53
CA VAL A 29 29.55 20.02 -22.37
C VAL A 29 29.75 21.14 -23.39
N SER A 30 28.67 21.63 -23.99
CA SER A 30 28.72 22.73 -24.96
C SER A 30 29.21 24.03 -24.34
N PHE A 31 28.71 24.40 -23.15
CA PHE A 31 29.21 25.57 -22.41
C PHE A 31 30.65 25.39 -21.95
N ALA A 32 31.06 24.21 -21.50
CA ALA A 32 32.45 23.93 -21.15
C ALA A 32 33.40 24.10 -22.35
N LYS A 33 32.97 23.75 -23.57
CA LYS A 33 33.72 23.99 -24.80
C LYS A 33 33.82 25.49 -25.11
N LEU A 34 32.73 26.24 -25.00
CA LEU A 34 32.73 27.69 -25.19
C LEU A 34 33.65 28.42 -24.18
N LYS A 35 33.67 27.97 -22.92
CA LYS A 35 34.60 28.49 -21.90
C LYS A 35 36.07 28.40 -22.36
N LYS A 36 36.46 27.28 -22.97
CA LYS A 36 37.83 27.08 -23.50
C LYS A 36 38.17 28.03 -24.65
N HIS A 37 37.17 28.55 -25.34
CA HIS A 37 37.33 29.53 -26.42
C HIS A 37 37.24 31.00 -25.93
N GLY A 38 37.22 31.24 -24.61
CA GLY A 38 37.24 32.58 -24.01
C GLY A 38 35.87 33.21 -23.78
N PHE A 39 34.77 32.48 -23.99
CA PHE A 39 33.44 32.98 -23.68
C PHE A 39 33.17 32.95 -22.17
N ASP A 40 32.56 34.01 -21.64
CA ASP A 40 32.01 33.98 -20.28
C ASP A 40 30.72 33.17 -20.26
N VAL A 41 30.82 31.98 -19.67
CA VAL A 41 29.72 31.02 -19.51
C VAL A 41 29.47 30.72 -18.03
N SER A 42 29.95 31.56 -17.11
CA SER A 42 29.82 31.35 -15.66
C SER A 42 28.36 31.18 -15.24
N ALA A 43 27.51 32.15 -15.58
CA ALA A 43 26.08 32.13 -15.28
C ALA A 43 25.32 30.92 -15.88
N PRO A 44 25.41 30.61 -17.19
CA PRO A 44 24.72 29.45 -17.74
C PRO A 44 25.25 28.11 -17.20
N LEU A 45 26.55 27.99 -16.88
CA LEU A 45 27.08 26.78 -16.23
C LEU A 45 26.53 26.59 -14.82
N THR A 46 26.45 27.65 -14.01
CA THR A 46 25.83 27.59 -12.67
C THR A 46 24.38 27.13 -12.77
N ARG A 47 23.60 27.75 -13.66
CA ARG A 47 22.19 27.42 -13.84
C ARG A 47 21.98 25.98 -14.33
N ILE A 48 22.85 25.46 -15.21
CA ILE A 48 22.83 24.04 -15.60
C ILE A 48 23.06 23.11 -14.43
N ASN A 49 24.05 23.41 -13.59
CA ASN A 49 24.36 22.55 -12.46
C ASN A 49 23.21 22.53 -11.45
N GLU A 50 22.54 23.66 -11.24
CA GLU A 50 21.32 23.73 -10.44
C GLU A 50 20.19 22.89 -11.04
N LEU A 51 19.95 23.00 -12.36
CA LEU A 51 18.93 22.19 -13.04
C LEU A 51 19.22 20.69 -12.95
N LEU A 52 20.49 20.27 -13.13
CA LEU A 52 20.90 18.88 -12.96
C LEU A 52 20.62 18.39 -11.52
N ALA A 53 21.02 19.17 -10.51
CA ALA A 53 20.75 18.83 -9.12
C ALA A 53 19.25 18.74 -8.80
N LEU A 54 18.42 19.61 -9.39
CA LEU A 54 16.97 19.54 -9.28
C LEU A 54 16.40 18.28 -9.93
N LYS A 55 16.89 17.91 -11.13
CA LYS A 55 16.46 16.70 -11.83
C LYS A 55 16.85 15.43 -11.07
N ASP A 56 18.05 15.37 -10.50
CA ASP A 56 18.47 14.25 -9.64
C ASP A 56 17.52 14.08 -8.44
N ARG A 57 17.20 15.20 -7.76
CA ARG A 57 16.24 15.21 -6.65
C ARG A 57 14.85 14.79 -7.11
N GLN A 58 14.38 15.26 -8.26
CA GLN A 58 13.08 14.88 -8.83
C GLN A 58 13.04 13.37 -9.13
N GLN A 59 14.08 12.81 -9.74
CA GLN A 59 14.14 11.39 -10.04
C GLN A 59 14.17 10.53 -8.77
N LYS A 60 14.91 10.98 -7.75
CA LYS A 60 14.92 10.33 -6.43
C LYS A 60 13.52 10.36 -5.80
N ALA A 61 12.86 11.51 -5.78
CA ALA A 61 11.51 11.66 -5.24
C ALA A 61 10.48 10.79 -5.97
N ILE A 62 10.56 10.67 -7.30
CA ILE A 62 9.68 9.77 -8.08
C ILE A 62 9.92 8.31 -7.71
N LYS A 63 11.19 7.88 -7.58
CA LYS A 63 11.51 6.50 -7.17
C LYS A 63 10.99 6.19 -5.77
N GLU A 64 11.17 7.11 -4.82
CA GLU A 64 10.66 6.97 -3.45
C GLU A 64 9.13 6.91 -3.44
N LYS A 65 8.44 7.83 -4.13
CA LYS A 65 6.98 7.80 -4.29
C LYS A 65 6.50 6.47 -4.85
N ASN A 66 7.12 5.99 -5.92
CA ASN A 66 6.73 4.70 -6.52
C ASN A 66 6.99 3.51 -5.59
N GLY A 67 8.00 3.60 -4.73
CA GLY A 67 8.24 2.63 -3.66
C GLY A 67 7.10 2.62 -2.63
N LEU A 68 6.72 3.81 -2.14
CA LEU A 68 5.61 3.98 -1.21
C LEU A 68 4.28 3.53 -1.81
N ASP A 69 4.01 3.87 -3.07
CA ASP A 69 2.77 3.46 -3.74
C ASP A 69 2.65 1.92 -3.82
N LYS A 70 3.76 1.20 -4.05
CA LYS A 70 3.79 -0.27 -4.03
C LYS A 70 3.55 -0.84 -2.63
N GLU A 71 4.16 -0.24 -1.61
CA GLU A 71 3.97 -0.65 -0.21
C GLU A 71 2.51 -0.45 0.24
N VAL A 72 1.89 0.67 -0.15
CA VAL A 72 0.47 0.92 0.10
C VAL A 72 -0.43 -0.12 -0.56
N ILE A 73 -0.12 -0.54 -1.79
CA ILE A 73 -0.88 -1.60 -2.48
C ILE A 73 -0.76 -2.93 -1.72
N ALA A 74 0.46 -3.33 -1.34
CA ALA A 74 0.69 -4.55 -0.58
C ALA A 74 -0.06 -4.55 0.77
N LEU A 75 -0.01 -3.43 1.50
CA LEU A 75 -0.74 -3.29 2.76
C LEU A 75 -2.26 -3.38 2.57
N LYS A 76 -2.82 -2.85 1.48
CA LYS A 76 -4.25 -2.99 1.17
C LYS A 76 -4.64 -4.43 0.89
N GLU A 77 -3.81 -5.18 0.18
CA GLU A 77 -4.04 -6.59 -0.10
C GLU A 77 -3.99 -7.43 1.19
N GLU A 78 -2.98 -7.19 2.04
CA GLU A 78 -2.87 -7.83 3.35
C GLU A 78 -4.08 -7.52 4.24
N PHE A 79 -4.50 -6.24 4.28
CA PHE A 79 -5.65 -5.81 5.04
C PHE A 79 -6.94 -6.49 4.57
N GLY A 80 -7.20 -6.54 3.26
CA GLY A 80 -8.36 -7.26 2.71
C GLY A 80 -8.34 -8.75 3.10
N GLY A 81 -7.16 -9.38 3.07
CA GLY A 81 -7.01 -10.77 3.54
C GLY A 81 -7.26 -10.94 5.05
N MET A 82 -7.06 -9.91 5.87
CA MET A 82 -7.45 -9.92 7.28
C MET A 82 -8.96 -9.75 7.46
N GLU A 83 -9.60 -8.87 6.69
CA GLU A 83 -11.06 -8.70 6.71
C GLU A 83 -11.79 -10.01 6.36
N ASP A 84 -11.33 -10.73 5.33
CA ASP A 84 -11.88 -12.04 4.95
C ASP A 84 -11.77 -13.07 6.10
N LYS A 85 -10.63 -13.08 6.82
CA LYS A 85 -10.45 -13.96 7.98
C LYS A 85 -11.37 -13.59 9.14
N ILE A 86 -11.59 -12.30 9.38
CA ILE A 86 -12.52 -11.84 10.42
C ILE A 86 -13.94 -12.30 10.09
N LEU A 87 -14.39 -12.12 8.84
CA LEU A 87 -15.72 -12.56 8.39
C LEU A 87 -15.90 -14.08 8.55
N GLU A 88 -14.88 -14.87 8.25
CA GLU A 88 -14.92 -16.32 8.45
C GLU A 88 -15.03 -16.70 9.94
N LEU A 89 -14.26 -16.03 10.81
CA LEU A 89 -14.37 -16.24 12.25
C LEU A 89 -15.75 -15.85 12.80
N GLU A 90 -16.35 -14.77 12.32
CA GLU A 90 -17.71 -14.36 12.71
C GLU A 90 -18.74 -15.41 12.31
N ARG A 91 -18.62 -15.99 11.11
CA ARG A 91 -19.49 -17.11 10.66
C ARG A 91 -19.33 -18.32 11.57
N GLN A 92 -18.10 -18.70 11.88
CA GLN A 92 -17.84 -19.82 12.79
C GLN A 92 -18.40 -19.57 14.20
N GLN A 93 -18.35 -18.32 14.68
CA GLN A 93 -18.93 -17.94 15.96
C GLN A 93 -20.45 -18.14 15.99
N VAL A 94 -21.15 -17.78 14.91
CA VAL A 94 -22.61 -18.00 14.79
C VAL A 94 -22.94 -19.49 14.83
N VAL A 95 -22.21 -20.31 14.06
CA VAL A 95 -22.41 -21.77 14.04
C VAL A 95 -22.17 -22.38 15.42
N LEU A 96 -21.13 -21.94 16.14
CA LEU A 96 -20.86 -22.41 17.49
C LEU A 96 -21.95 -22.02 18.48
N LYS A 97 -22.47 -20.79 18.40
CA LYS A 97 -23.59 -20.34 19.24
C LYS A 97 -24.83 -21.20 19.02
N GLU A 98 -25.16 -21.52 17.76
CA GLU A 98 -26.29 -22.39 17.44
C GLU A 98 -26.11 -23.79 18.05
N LYS A 99 -24.92 -24.38 17.91
CA LYS A 99 -24.61 -25.69 18.52
C LYS A 99 -24.74 -25.67 20.04
N ILE A 100 -24.28 -24.60 20.71
CA ILE A 100 -24.45 -24.43 22.16
C ILE A 100 -25.94 -24.43 22.52
N CYS A 101 -26.76 -23.61 21.85
CA CYS A 101 -28.20 -23.55 22.12
C CYS A 101 -28.89 -24.91 21.89
N GLN A 102 -28.52 -25.64 20.84
CA GLN A 102 -29.04 -26.99 20.57
C GLN A 102 -28.66 -27.98 21.70
N MET A 103 -27.39 -27.97 22.14
CA MET A 103 -26.93 -28.83 23.23
C MET A 103 -27.63 -28.49 24.56
N GLU A 104 -27.81 -27.20 24.87
CA GLU A 104 -28.55 -26.76 26.05
C GLU A 104 -30.00 -27.23 26.03
N SER A 105 -30.68 -27.16 24.87
CA SER A 105 -32.04 -27.68 24.72
C SER A 105 -32.09 -29.19 24.93
N CYS A 106 -31.20 -29.94 24.26
CA CYS A 106 -31.11 -31.39 24.41
C CYS A 106 -30.78 -31.81 25.86
N GLY A 107 -29.99 -31.00 26.58
CA GLY A 107 -29.72 -31.18 28.00
C GLY A 107 -30.97 -30.99 28.86
N ARG A 108 -31.78 -29.95 28.59
CA ARG A 108 -33.06 -29.72 29.28
C ARG A 108 -34.06 -30.85 29.03
N ASP A 109 -34.22 -31.28 27.77
CA ASP A 109 -35.17 -32.33 27.40
C ASP A 109 -34.83 -33.65 28.13
N ARG A 110 -33.55 -34.01 28.18
CA ARG A 110 -33.08 -35.19 28.94
C ARG A 110 -33.26 -35.04 30.44
N GLY A 111 -33.10 -33.84 30.99
CA GLY A 111 -33.38 -33.57 32.40
C GLY A 111 -34.84 -33.87 32.75
N VAL A 112 -35.78 -33.39 31.93
CA VAL A 112 -37.22 -33.65 32.10
C VAL A 112 -37.52 -35.15 31.99
N GLU A 113 -36.90 -35.86 31.04
CA GLU A 113 -37.06 -37.31 30.89
C GLU A 113 -36.60 -38.07 32.14
N LEU A 114 -35.47 -37.69 32.73
CA LEU A 114 -34.96 -38.29 33.96
C LEU A 114 -35.89 -38.04 35.16
N ASP A 115 -36.41 -36.81 35.31
CA ASP A 115 -37.34 -36.46 36.38
C ASP A 115 -38.65 -37.26 36.27
N ASN A 116 -39.15 -37.45 35.05
CA ASN A 116 -40.33 -38.26 34.78
C ASN A 116 -40.08 -39.75 35.12
N LEU A 117 -38.95 -40.31 34.66
CA LEU A 117 -38.57 -41.70 34.98
C LEU A 117 -38.41 -41.93 36.48
N GLU A 118 -37.79 -40.99 37.20
CA GLU A 118 -37.67 -41.06 38.66
C GLU A 118 -39.05 -41.05 39.34
N SER A 119 -39.97 -40.22 38.85
CA SER A 119 -41.34 -40.13 39.34
C SER A 119 -42.10 -41.44 39.09
N GLU A 120 -42.00 -42.01 37.89
CA GLU A 120 -42.59 -43.31 37.55
C GLU A 120 -42.04 -44.44 38.43
N PHE A 121 -40.71 -44.50 38.60
CA PHE A 121 -40.06 -45.50 39.46
C PHE A 121 -40.57 -45.43 40.90
N LYS A 122 -40.69 -44.23 41.48
CA LYS A 122 -41.23 -44.03 42.83
C LYS A 122 -42.70 -44.45 42.93
N ALA A 123 -43.51 -44.14 41.93
CA ALA A 123 -44.91 -44.52 41.89
C ALA A 123 -45.08 -46.04 41.83
N THR A 124 -44.34 -46.72 40.95
CA THR A 124 -44.40 -48.18 40.79
C THR A 124 -43.90 -48.91 42.04
N SER A 125 -42.80 -48.46 42.66
CA SER A 125 -42.26 -49.08 43.87
C SER A 125 -43.15 -48.92 45.11
N SER A 126 -44.01 -47.88 45.13
CA SER A 126 -44.94 -47.61 46.24
C SER A 126 -46.32 -48.27 46.05
N ALA A 127 -46.56 -48.94 44.92
CA ALA A 127 -47.85 -49.57 44.64
C ALA A 127 -48.05 -50.84 45.49
N PRO A 128 -49.28 -51.14 45.95
CA PRO A 128 -49.58 -52.41 46.63
C PRO A 128 -49.33 -53.61 45.69
N TRP A 129 -48.82 -54.71 46.26
CA TRP A 129 -48.58 -55.97 45.56
C TRP A 129 -49.86 -56.69 45.15
#